data_AF-A0A0A9X4S2-F1
#
_entry.id   AF-A0A0A9X4S2-F1
#
_cell.length_a   1.000
_cell.length_b   1.000
_cell.length_c   1.000
_cell.angle_alpha   90.00
_cell.angle_beta   90.00
_cell.angle_gamma   90.00
#
_symmetry.space_group_name_H-M   'P 1'
#
loop_
_entity.id
_entity.type
_entity.pdbx_description
1 polymer ?
#
loop_
_entity_poly.entity_id
_entity_poly.type
_entity_poly.pdbx_seq_one_letter_code
_entity_poly.pdbx_strand_id
1 'polypeptide(L)'
;FRQYTIVKLFCESYDLDKECPCPSDFPVWVTPLSLAAEMGCYEIIDYLLNCRDHDTIPEPHPVKCRCRVLCSLKTGDQLEVAQRALHIYTAISQPSYYIHVTNDPFTRSFALYKRLIEVADFYVPLKPAFIKLAERAQQFAVDLIAECRDAREVRVILTHSFCGKKKVWERLQTIPNEVPILLMALDYRQKCFVAQPNIQIVLKEFWIGNYYSWRVMSTMKKAVHPIHTNPRCCHTYTT
;
A
#
# COMPACT_ATOMS: atom_id res chain seq x y z
N PHE A 1 22.61 11.83 8.37
CA PHE A 1 23.86 11.27 8.91
C PHE A 1 23.89 9.77 8.65
N ARG A 2 24.29 9.37 7.44
CA ARG A 2 24.32 7.96 7.01
C ARG A 2 25.54 7.29 7.65
N GLN A 3 25.50 5.97 7.89
CA GLN A 3 26.61 5.22 8.49
C GLN A 3 27.97 5.44 7.81
N TYR A 4 27.98 5.73 6.51
CA TYR A 4 29.19 6.03 5.75
C TYR A 4 29.91 7.29 6.26
N THR A 5 29.17 8.28 6.77
CA THR A 5 29.76 9.45 7.44
C THR A 5 30.41 9.04 8.77
N ILE A 6 29.80 8.12 9.52
CA ILE A 6 30.35 7.63 10.79
C ILE A 6 31.61 6.78 10.56
N VAL A 7 31.57 5.85 9.60
CA VAL A 7 32.73 5.02 9.24
C VAL A 7 33.85 5.88 8.67
N LYS A 8 33.53 6.87 7.82
CA LYS A 8 34.52 7.83 7.31
C LYS A 8 35.15 8.64 8.44
N LEU A 9 34.34 9.18 9.36
CA LEU A 9 34.85 9.89 10.55
C LEU A 9 35.72 9.01 11.45
N PHE A 10 35.34 7.73 11.63
CA PHE A 10 36.15 6.81 12.41
C PHE A 10 37.43 6.40 11.68
N CYS A 11 37.39 6.10 10.38
CA CYS A 11 38.57 5.82 9.58
C CYS A 11 39.53 7.03 9.55
N GLU A 12 39.01 8.25 9.42
CA GLU A 12 39.78 9.50 9.53
C GLU A 12 40.37 9.69 10.94
N SER A 13 39.71 9.19 11.99
CA SER A 13 40.23 9.26 13.37
C SER A 13 41.26 8.17 13.73
N TYR A 14 41.36 7.10 12.94
CA TYR A 14 42.15 5.90 13.27
C TYR A 14 43.37 5.65 12.34
N ASP A 15 43.73 6.59 11.45
CA ASP A 15 44.93 6.51 10.57
C ASP A 15 45.09 5.14 9.86
N LEU A 16 43.99 4.57 9.38
CA LEU A 16 43.99 3.34 8.59
C LEU A 16 44.22 3.65 7.09
N ASP A 17 45.35 4.28 6.79
CA ASP A 17 45.79 4.51 5.41
C ASP A 17 46.69 3.36 4.95
N LYS A 18 46.12 2.34 4.28
CA LYS A 18 46.73 1.64 3.12
C LYS A 18 45.64 0.97 2.28
N GLU A 19 45.50 1.43 1.03
CA GLU A 19 44.69 0.82 -0.05
C GLU A 19 43.16 0.83 0.13
N CYS A 20 42.56 2.01 0.28
CA CYS A 20 41.11 2.15 0.05
C CYS A 20 40.89 2.70 -1.38
N PRO A 21 40.39 1.90 -2.35
CA PRO A 21 39.76 2.47 -3.54
C PRO A 21 38.67 3.38 -2.99
N CYS A 22 38.70 4.66 -3.33
CA CYS A 22 37.83 5.69 -2.76
C CYS A 22 36.43 5.10 -2.46
N PRO A 23 35.99 5.05 -1.18
CA PRO A 23 34.71 4.46 -0.87
C PRO A 23 33.67 5.35 -1.56
N SER A 24 33.00 4.79 -2.56
CA SER A 24 31.78 5.40 -3.11
C SER A 24 30.90 5.82 -1.94
N ASP A 25 30.39 7.05 -1.97
CA ASP A 25 29.51 7.58 -0.90
C ASP A 25 28.24 6.71 -0.71
N PHE A 26 27.94 5.87 -1.70
CA PHE A 26 26.86 4.90 -1.70
C PHE A 26 27.40 3.45 -1.75
N PRO A 27 26.73 2.51 -1.07
CA PRO A 27 27.00 1.09 -1.23
C PRO A 27 26.88 0.61 -2.67
N VAL A 28 27.65 -0.42 -3.01
CA VAL A 28 27.67 -1.04 -4.35
C VAL A 28 26.30 -1.54 -4.82
N TRP A 29 25.40 -1.85 -3.89
CA TRP A 29 24.05 -2.32 -4.18
C TRP A 29 23.00 -1.21 -4.36
N VAL A 30 23.35 0.07 -4.14
CA VAL A 30 22.45 1.19 -4.38
C VAL A 30 22.46 1.54 -5.87
N THR A 31 21.30 1.48 -6.51
CA THR A 31 21.14 1.88 -7.91
C THR A 31 20.64 3.32 -8.01
N PRO A 32 20.92 4.05 -9.11
CA PRO A 32 20.41 5.40 -9.34
C PRO A 32 18.87 5.46 -9.24
N LEU A 33 18.18 4.46 -9.79
CA LEU A 33 16.72 4.33 -9.69
C LEU A 33 16.26 4.15 -8.25
N SER A 34 16.92 3.32 -7.44
CA SER A 34 16.56 3.12 -6.04
C SER A 34 16.72 4.40 -5.21
N LEU A 35 17.73 5.21 -5.52
CA LEU A 35 17.97 6.48 -4.83
C LEU A 35 16.94 7.55 -5.26
N ALA A 36 16.67 7.66 -6.56
CA ALA A 36 15.63 8.56 -7.08
C ALA A 36 14.25 8.22 -6.49
N ALA A 37 13.95 6.93 -6.37
CA ALA A 37 12.75 6.43 -5.72
C ALA A 37 12.73 6.75 -4.21
N GLU A 38 13.83 6.56 -3.48
CA GLU A 38 13.92 6.94 -2.05
C GLU A 38 13.64 8.44 -1.83
N MET A 39 14.12 9.30 -2.74
CA MET A 39 13.93 10.75 -2.68
C MET A 39 12.55 11.23 -3.13
N GLY A 40 11.79 10.38 -3.83
CA GLY A 40 10.46 10.74 -4.32
C GLY A 40 10.44 11.63 -5.56
N CYS A 41 11.52 11.66 -6.34
CA CYS A 41 11.63 12.52 -7.52
C CYS A 41 10.90 11.89 -8.74
N TYR A 42 9.64 12.27 -8.95
CA TYR A 42 8.78 11.72 -10.00
C TYR A 42 9.41 11.79 -11.40
N GLU A 43 9.93 12.96 -11.79
CA GLU A 43 10.48 13.21 -13.12
C GLU A 43 11.74 12.40 -13.41
N ILE A 44 12.57 12.20 -12.38
CA ILE A 44 13.80 11.40 -12.50
C ILE A 44 13.44 9.92 -12.63
N ILE A 45 12.47 9.44 -11.84
CA ILE A 45 12.00 8.06 -11.91
C ILE A 45 11.40 7.79 -13.30
N ASP A 46 10.56 8.71 -13.80
CA ASP A 46 9.95 8.63 -15.12
C ASP A 46 11.01 8.55 -16.23
N TYR A 47 12.00 9.47 -16.20
CA TYR A 47 13.09 9.47 -17.17
C TYR A 47 13.92 8.17 -17.12
N LEU A 48 14.21 7.65 -15.92
CA LEU A 48 14.99 6.42 -15.79
C LEU A 48 14.23 5.20 -16.28
N LEU A 49 12.93 5.09 -15.98
CA LEU A 49 12.11 3.95 -16.39
C LEU A 49 11.74 3.99 -17.88
N ASN A 50 11.35 5.16 -18.40
CA ASN A 50 10.77 5.27 -19.74
C ASN A 50 11.75 5.71 -20.84
N CYS A 51 12.83 6.45 -20.49
CA CYS A 51 13.77 6.96 -21.50
C CYS A 51 15.10 6.20 -21.53
N ARG A 52 15.44 5.49 -20.45
CA ARG A 52 16.70 4.73 -20.34
C ARG A 52 16.50 3.23 -20.24
N ASP A 53 15.27 2.75 -20.33
CA ASP A 53 14.88 1.34 -20.23
C ASP A 53 15.52 0.64 -19.01
N HIS A 54 15.61 1.35 -17.88
CA HIS A 54 16.06 0.71 -16.65
C HIS A 54 15.02 -0.29 -16.16
N ASP A 55 15.47 -1.50 -15.81
CA ASP A 55 14.63 -2.46 -15.12
C ASP A 55 14.09 -1.89 -13.81
N THR A 56 12.85 -2.25 -13.49
CA THR A 56 12.22 -1.90 -12.21
C THR A 56 13.05 -2.44 -11.04
N ILE A 57 13.00 -1.75 -9.90
CA ILE A 57 13.66 -2.18 -8.66
C ILE A 57 13.16 -3.60 -8.30
N PRO A 58 14.08 -4.58 -8.15
CA PRO A 58 13.70 -5.95 -7.86
C PRO A 58 13.06 -6.04 -6.47
N GLU A 59 11.86 -6.60 -6.40
CA GLU A 59 11.17 -6.74 -5.13
C GLU A 59 11.86 -7.76 -4.22
N PRO A 60 12.07 -7.43 -2.93
CA PRO A 60 12.59 -8.40 -1.97
C PRO A 60 11.64 -9.58 -1.84
N HIS A 61 12.19 -10.80 -1.78
CA HIS A 61 11.40 -12.00 -1.57
C HIS A 61 10.59 -11.93 -0.25
N PRO A 62 9.46 -12.67 -0.15
CA PRO A 62 8.74 -12.79 1.11
C PRO A 62 9.64 -13.34 2.23
N VAL A 63 9.41 -12.89 3.47
CA VAL A 63 10.19 -13.28 4.65
C VAL A 63 10.30 -14.80 4.83
N LYS A 64 9.23 -15.52 4.47
CA LYS A 64 9.14 -16.99 4.60
C LYS A 64 9.71 -17.75 3.39
N CYS A 65 10.31 -17.06 2.42
CA CYS A 65 10.85 -17.69 1.22
C CYS A 65 12.07 -18.58 1.55
N ARG A 66 12.16 -19.74 0.90
CA ARG A 66 13.25 -20.72 1.04
C ARG A 66 14.13 -20.83 -0.22
N CYS A 67 14.17 -19.78 -1.04
CA CYS A 67 15.01 -19.80 -2.24
C CYS A 67 16.50 -19.77 -1.88
N ARG A 68 17.33 -20.40 -2.72
CA ARG A 68 18.78 -20.50 -2.52
C ARG A 68 19.44 -19.12 -2.37
N VAL A 69 18.96 -18.13 -3.12
CA VAL A 69 19.42 -16.73 -3.08
C VAL A 69 19.25 -16.09 -1.69
N LEU A 70 18.10 -16.30 -1.03
CA LEU A 70 17.84 -15.74 0.30
C LEU A 70 18.59 -16.51 1.40
N CYS A 71 18.80 -17.82 1.22
CA CYS A 71 19.64 -18.61 2.10
C CYS A 71 21.11 -18.17 2.08
N SER A 72 21.64 -17.72 0.93
CA SER A 72 22.98 -17.15 0.82
C SER A 72 23.11 -15.77 1.50
N LEU A 73 22.07 -14.94 1.46
CA LEU A 73 22.04 -13.66 2.17
C LEU A 73 22.03 -13.84 3.69
N LYS A 74 21.46 -14.94 4.21
CA LYS A 74 21.53 -15.27 5.64
C LYS A 74 22.95 -15.56 6.13
N THR A 75 23.91 -15.78 5.25
CA THR A 75 25.31 -16.08 5.59
C THR A 75 26.21 -14.83 5.64
N GLY A 76 25.71 -13.67 5.18
CA GLY A 76 26.42 -12.39 5.25
C GLY A 76 26.18 -11.61 6.55
N ASP A 77 26.74 -10.40 6.64
CA ASP A 77 26.48 -9.48 7.75
C ASP A 77 24.99 -9.14 7.84
N GLN A 78 24.37 -9.52 8.96
CA GLN A 78 22.93 -9.34 9.20
C GLN A 78 22.55 -7.85 9.22
N LEU A 79 23.47 -6.97 9.63
CA LEU A 79 23.21 -5.54 9.64
C LEU A 79 23.12 -4.99 8.22
N GLU A 80 24.08 -5.33 7.35
CA GLU A 80 24.06 -4.93 5.95
C GLU A 80 22.81 -5.45 5.24
N VAL A 81 22.43 -6.71 5.49
CA VAL A 81 21.22 -7.33 4.92
C VAL A 81 19.96 -6.58 5.35
N ALA A 82 19.84 -6.24 6.63
CA ALA A 82 18.71 -5.50 7.16
C ALA A 82 18.63 -4.07 6.60
N GLN A 83 19.78 -3.41 6.40
CA GLN A 83 19.86 -2.07 5.84
C GLN A 83 19.56 -2.02 4.35
N ARG A 84 20.07 -2.99 3.59
CA ARG A 84 19.72 -3.18 2.19
C ARG A 84 18.22 -3.44 2.03
N ALA A 85 17.63 -4.28 2.89
CA ALA A 85 16.20 -4.51 2.89
C ALA A 85 15.43 -3.21 3.15
N LEU A 86 15.80 -2.45 4.19
CA LEU A 86 15.15 -1.18 4.50
C LEU A 86 15.26 -0.16 3.35
N HIS A 87 16.42 -0.05 2.70
CA HIS A 87 16.62 0.81 1.54
C HIS A 87 15.67 0.45 0.40
N ILE A 88 15.64 -0.82 0.00
CA ILE A 88 14.78 -1.28 -1.09
C ILE A 88 13.31 -1.08 -0.74
N TYR A 89 12.90 -1.43 0.49
CA TYR A 89 11.52 -1.21 0.94
C TYR A 89 11.14 0.27 0.97
N THR A 90 12.07 1.16 1.33
CA THR A 90 11.84 2.62 1.28
C THR A 90 11.62 3.09 -0.15
N ALA A 91 12.47 2.66 -1.09
CA ALA A 91 12.33 3.00 -2.50
C ALA A 91 11.01 2.49 -3.10
N ILE A 92 10.67 1.20 -2.93
CA ILE A 92 9.46 0.64 -3.53
C ILE A 92 8.16 1.12 -2.86
N SER A 93 8.24 1.62 -1.63
CA SER A 93 7.08 2.15 -0.90
C SER A 93 6.82 3.62 -1.16
N GLN A 94 7.71 4.30 -1.88
CA GLN A 94 7.49 5.68 -2.24
C GLN A 94 6.36 5.79 -3.29
N PRO A 95 5.34 6.65 -3.06
CA PRO A 95 4.23 6.84 -4.00
C PRO A 95 4.66 7.20 -5.42
N SER A 96 5.62 8.10 -5.56
CA SER A 96 6.13 8.50 -6.86
C SER A 96 6.65 7.31 -7.66
N TYR A 97 7.28 6.33 -7.02
CA TYR A 97 7.82 5.15 -7.71
C TYR A 97 6.72 4.17 -8.11
N TYR A 98 5.90 3.70 -7.17
CA TYR A 98 4.98 2.61 -7.53
C TYR A 98 3.85 3.05 -8.44
N ILE A 99 3.49 4.34 -8.53
CA ILE A 99 2.55 4.85 -9.54
C ILE A 99 3.06 4.59 -10.96
N HIS A 100 4.37 4.64 -11.21
CA HIS A 100 4.93 4.29 -12.52
C HIS A 100 4.93 2.78 -12.80
N VAL A 101 4.98 1.96 -11.74
CA VAL A 101 5.16 0.49 -11.86
C VAL A 101 3.84 -0.27 -11.83
N THR A 102 2.78 0.32 -11.25
CA THR A 102 1.47 -0.33 -11.09
C THR A 102 0.38 0.36 -11.88
N ASN A 103 -0.51 -0.42 -12.48
CA ASN A 103 -1.76 0.09 -13.03
C ASN A 103 -2.87 0.22 -11.97
N ASP A 104 -2.72 -0.47 -10.83
CA ASP A 104 -3.66 -0.44 -9.71
C ASP A 104 -2.98 0.06 -8.43
N PRO A 105 -3.07 1.37 -8.13
CA PRO A 105 -2.41 1.96 -6.97
C PRO A 105 -3.04 1.52 -5.64
N PHE A 106 -4.35 1.24 -5.60
CA PHE A 106 -5.05 0.84 -4.38
C PHE A 106 -4.67 -0.57 -3.95
N THR A 107 -4.78 -1.54 -4.86
CA THR A 107 -4.35 -2.92 -4.58
C THR A 107 -2.88 -2.96 -4.20
N ARG A 108 -2.04 -2.18 -4.90
CA ARG A 108 -0.61 -2.11 -4.62
C ARG A 108 -0.33 -1.57 -3.22
N SER A 109 -0.96 -0.46 -2.85
CA SER A 109 -0.83 0.13 -1.51
C SER A 109 -1.24 -0.84 -0.40
N PHE A 110 -2.38 -1.52 -0.55
CA PHE A 110 -2.87 -2.47 0.47
C PHE A 110 -1.96 -3.69 0.62
N ALA A 111 -1.50 -4.24 -0.51
CA ALA A 111 -0.55 -5.35 -0.52
C ALA A 111 0.79 -4.95 0.11
N LEU A 112 1.29 -3.76 -0.22
CA LEU A 112 2.52 -3.22 0.31
C LEU A 112 2.44 -2.96 1.82
N TYR A 113 1.34 -2.40 2.32
CA TYR A 113 1.08 -2.23 3.75
C TYR A 113 1.22 -3.58 4.48
N LYS A 114 0.49 -4.61 4.03
CA LYS A 114 0.53 -5.93 4.66
C LYS A 114 1.93 -6.52 4.64
N ARG A 115 2.64 -6.41 3.52
CA ARG A 115 4.01 -6.89 3.38
C ARG A 115 4.97 -6.18 4.33
N LEU A 116 4.86 -4.86 4.46
CA LEU A 116 5.70 -4.08 5.36
C LEU A 116 5.44 -4.43 6.83
N ILE A 117 4.20 -4.71 7.22
CA ILE A 117 3.89 -5.21 8.56
C ILE A 117 4.56 -6.57 8.81
N GLU A 118 4.47 -7.52 7.87
CA GLU A 118 5.15 -8.83 7.98
C GLU A 118 6.68 -8.70 8.07
N VAL A 119 7.26 -7.76 7.34
CA VAL A 119 8.71 -7.46 7.36
C VAL A 119 9.13 -6.77 8.66
N ALA A 120 8.29 -5.89 9.21
CA ALA A 120 8.51 -5.20 10.47
C ALA A 120 8.57 -6.19 11.65
N ASP A 121 7.79 -7.26 11.61
CA ASP A 121 7.83 -8.33 12.61
C ASP A 121 9.08 -9.20 12.51
N PHE A 122 9.70 -9.28 11.33
CA PHE A 122 10.95 -10.01 11.11
C PHE A 122 12.19 -9.22 11.52
N TYR A 123 12.30 -7.97 11.06
CA TYR A 123 13.41 -7.07 11.40
C TYR A 123 13.09 -6.25 12.65
N VAL A 124 13.02 -6.92 13.80
CA VAL A 124 12.63 -6.31 15.10
C VAL A 124 13.36 -4.99 15.41
N PRO A 125 14.70 -4.87 15.22
CA PRO A 125 15.42 -3.62 15.51
C PRO A 125 15.01 -2.44 14.62
N LEU A 126 14.54 -2.71 13.39
CA LEU A 126 14.14 -1.70 12.41
C LEU A 126 12.60 -1.57 12.31
N LYS A 127 11.87 -2.23 13.21
CA LYS A 127 10.40 -2.26 13.22
C LYS A 127 9.76 -0.86 13.11
N PRO A 128 10.21 0.18 13.85
CA PRO A 128 9.62 1.51 13.73
C PRO A 128 9.73 2.12 12.32
N ALA A 129 10.85 1.85 11.62
CA ALA A 129 11.06 2.36 10.27
C ALA A 129 10.09 1.70 9.27
N PHE A 130 9.93 0.38 9.34
CA PHE A 130 8.99 -0.35 8.47
C PHE A 130 7.53 0.00 8.75
N ILE A 131 7.14 0.18 10.01
CA ILE A 131 5.78 0.63 10.36
C ILE A 131 5.50 2.00 9.74
N LYS A 132 6.44 2.95 9.85
CA LYS A 132 6.30 4.27 9.23
C LYS A 132 6.13 4.19 7.71
N LEU A 133 6.86 3.29 7.03
CA LEU A 133 6.67 3.06 5.59
C LEU A 133 5.29 2.46 5.30
N ALA A 134 4.82 1.53 6.13
CA ALA A 134 3.50 0.93 5.99
C ALA A 134 2.40 1.97 6.13
N GLU A 135 2.46 2.80 7.16
CA GLU A 135 1.51 3.90 7.40
C GLU A 135 1.47 4.88 6.23
N ARG A 136 2.63 5.24 5.65
CA ARG A 136 2.69 6.10 4.44
C ARG A 136 2.01 5.44 3.24
N ALA A 137 2.24 4.14 3.03
CA ALA A 137 1.59 3.41 1.94
C ALA A 137 0.06 3.39 2.13
N GLN A 138 -0.42 3.14 3.35
CA GLN A 138 -1.86 3.18 3.68
C GLN A 138 -2.43 4.59 3.48
N GLN A 139 -1.76 5.62 3.99
CA GLN A 139 -2.22 7.00 3.91
C GLN A 139 -2.35 7.47 2.46
N PHE A 140 -1.42 7.07 1.59
CA PHE A 140 -1.52 7.38 0.17
C PHE A 140 -2.85 6.92 -0.46
N ALA A 141 -3.34 5.72 -0.14
CA ALA A 141 -4.62 5.25 -0.68
C ALA A 141 -5.80 6.08 -0.15
N VAL A 142 -5.73 6.55 1.09
CA VAL A 142 -6.72 7.44 1.71
C VAL A 142 -6.71 8.81 1.02
N ASP A 143 -5.52 9.35 0.77
CA ASP A 143 -5.34 10.65 0.11
C ASP A 143 -5.83 10.58 -1.34
N LEU A 144 -5.50 9.50 -2.07
CA LEU A 144 -5.89 9.33 -3.47
C LEU A 144 -7.41 9.30 -3.67
N ILE A 145 -8.17 8.63 -2.77
CA ILE A 145 -9.64 8.64 -2.84
C ILE A 145 -10.24 9.96 -2.31
N ALA A 146 -9.51 10.69 -1.46
CA ALA A 146 -9.93 12.01 -0.99
C ALA A 146 -9.93 13.06 -2.11
N GLU A 147 -9.04 12.92 -3.09
CA GLU A 147 -8.94 13.80 -4.27
C GLU A 147 -10.09 13.63 -5.29
N CYS A 148 -10.98 12.66 -5.11
CA CYS A 148 -12.16 12.49 -5.97
C CYS A 148 -13.14 13.66 -5.79
N ARG A 149 -13.57 14.26 -6.90
CA ARG A 149 -14.44 15.45 -6.90
C ARG A 149 -15.91 15.11 -6.80
N ASP A 150 -16.29 13.98 -7.38
CA ASP A 150 -17.69 13.54 -7.50
C ASP A 150 -17.89 12.12 -6.95
N ALA A 151 -19.10 11.86 -6.45
CA ALA A 151 -19.55 10.51 -6.07
C ALA A 151 -19.46 9.49 -7.24
N ARG A 152 -19.49 9.97 -8.49
CA ARG A 152 -19.30 9.12 -9.68
C ARG A 152 -17.88 8.57 -9.76
N GLU A 153 -16.87 9.41 -9.55
CA GLU A 153 -15.45 9.00 -9.59
C GLU A 153 -15.15 7.98 -8.49
N VAL A 154 -15.67 8.25 -7.28
CA VAL A 154 -15.56 7.32 -6.14
C VAL A 154 -16.19 5.97 -6.47
N ARG A 155 -17.40 5.96 -7.05
CA ARG A 155 -18.05 4.71 -7.48
C ARG A 155 -17.23 3.98 -8.54
N VAL A 156 -16.71 4.68 -9.54
CA VAL A 156 -15.86 4.08 -10.57
C VAL A 156 -14.66 3.41 -9.93
N ILE A 157 -13.92 4.09 -9.07
CA ILE A 157 -12.77 3.51 -8.36
C ILE A 157 -13.20 2.29 -7.58
N LEU A 158 -14.22 2.43 -6.74
CA LEU A 158 -14.67 1.37 -5.85
C LEU A 158 -15.19 0.12 -6.59
N THR A 159 -15.77 0.30 -7.78
CA THR A 159 -16.26 -0.76 -8.67
C THR A 159 -15.17 -1.30 -9.61
N HIS A 160 -14.08 -0.55 -9.81
CA HIS A 160 -13.02 -0.95 -10.74
C HIS A 160 -12.27 -2.17 -10.23
N SER A 161 -12.24 -3.25 -11.02
CA SER A 161 -11.44 -4.43 -10.73
C SER A 161 -10.28 -4.51 -11.71
N PHE A 162 -9.09 -4.09 -11.28
CA PHE A 162 -7.85 -4.29 -12.06
C PHE A 162 -7.26 -5.70 -11.84
N CYS A 163 -7.75 -6.44 -10.84
CA CYS A 163 -7.19 -7.74 -10.50
C CYS A 163 -7.85 -8.83 -11.36
N GLY A 164 -7.11 -9.32 -12.37
CA GLY A 164 -7.49 -10.47 -13.21
C GLY A 164 -7.72 -11.80 -12.47
N LYS A 165 -7.83 -11.80 -11.14
CA LYS A 165 -8.27 -12.93 -10.31
C LYS A 165 -9.79 -13.13 -10.40
N LYS A 166 -10.34 -13.23 -11.61
CA LYS A 166 -11.77 -13.52 -11.87
C LYS A 166 -12.30 -14.71 -11.05
N LYS A 167 -11.46 -15.72 -10.78
CA LYS A 167 -11.86 -16.99 -10.13
C LYS A 167 -12.23 -16.92 -8.64
N VAL A 168 -11.75 -15.92 -7.89
CA VAL A 168 -12.18 -15.75 -6.48
C VAL A 168 -13.50 -14.99 -6.42
N TRP A 169 -13.66 -14.03 -7.33
CA TRP A 169 -14.81 -13.14 -7.42
C TRP A 169 -15.98 -13.73 -8.21
N GLU A 170 -15.76 -14.76 -9.05
CA GLU A 170 -16.82 -15.55 -9.72
C GLU A 170 -17.79 -16.20 -8.74
N ARG A 171 -17.36 -16.49 -7.50
CA ARG A 171 -18.26 -17.02 -6.45
C ARG A 171 -19.10 -15.95 -5.75
N LEU A 172 -18.81 -14.67 -5.98
CA LEU A 172 -19.52 -13.54 -5.36
C LEU A 172 -20.48 -12.83 -6.33
N GLN A 173 -20.34 -13.06 -7.64
CA GLN A 173 -21.10 -12.51 -8.78
C GLN A 173 -22.64 -12.53 -8.71
N THR A 174 -23.22 -13.13 -7.68
CA THR A 174 -24.67 -13.13 -7.44
C THR A 174 -25.23 -11.82 -6.89
N ILE A 175 -24.40 -10.81 -6.58
CA ILE A 175 -24.86 -9.52 -6.02
C ILE A 175 -24.71 -8.41 -7.08
N PRO A 176 -25.80 -7.75 -7.52
CA PRO A 176 -25.70 -6.57 -8.37
C PRO A 176 -25.00 -5.43 -7.60
N ASN A 177 -24.03 -4.75 -8.22
CA ASN A 177 -23.27 -3.60 -7.68
C ASN A 177 -22.11 -3.94 -6.72
N GLU A 178 -21.21 -4.84 -7.13
CA GLU A 178 -20.03 -5.14 -6.31
C GLU A 178 -19.06 -3.95 -6.19
N VAL A 179 -18.47 -3.86 -5.01
CA VAL A 179 -17.47 -2.87 -4.61
C VAL A 179 -16.15 -3.59 -4.32
N PRO A 180 -15.48 -4.19 -5.32
CA PRO A 180 -14.33 -5.09 -5.14
C PRO A 180 -13.17 -4.45 -4.38
N ILE A 181 -12.86 -3.17 -4.64
CA ILE A 181 -11.79 -2.48 -3.92
C ILE A 181 -12.13 -2.34 -2.44
N LEU A 182 -13.41 -2.11 -2.10
CA LEU A 182 -13.85 -2.01 -0.71
C LEU A 182 -13.75 -3.36 0.01
N LEU A 183 -14.16 -4.44 -0.65
CA LEU A 183 -14.06 -5.80 -0.08
C LEU A 183 -12.59 -6.19 0.14
N MET A 184 -11.73 -5.91 -0.83
CA MET A 184 -10.29 -6.07 -0.66
C MET A 184 -9.75 -5.20 0.48
N ALA A 185 -10.18 -3.94 0.62
CA ALA A 185 -9.78 -3.09 1.74
C ALA A 185 -10.15 -3.71 3.10
N LEU A 186 -11.30 -4.39 3.20
CA LEU A 186 -11.69 -5.15 4.40
C LEU A 186 -10.77 -6.36 4.63
N ASP A 187 -10.45 -7.14 3.60
CA ASP A 187 -9.53 -8.28 3.69
C ASP A 187 -8.13 -7.87 4.18
N TYR A 188 -7.67 -6.70 3.70
CA TYR A 188 -6.40 -6.09 4.10
C TYR A 188 -6.50 -5.23 5.37
N ARG A 189 -7.66 -5.21 6.06
CA ARG A 189 -7.92 -4.48 7.30
C ARG A 189 -7.60 -2.97 7.24
N GLN A 190 -7.87 -2.35 6.09
CA GLN A 190 -7.58 -0.93 5.82
C GLN A 190 -8.67 -0.02 6.40
N LYS A 191 -8.63 0.18 7.73
CA LYS A 191 -9.67 0.94 8.45
C LYS A 191 -9.75 2.40 8.01
N CYS A 192 -8.61 3.06 7.84
CA CYS A 192 -8.55 4.47 7.45
C CYS A 192 -9.14 4.72 6.06
N PHE A 193 -8.91 3.79 5.12
CA PHE A 193 -9.49 3.83 3.78
C PHE A 193 -11.00 3.69 3.83
N VAL A 194 -11.52 2.68 4.52
CA VAL A 194 -12.98 2.49 4.63
C VAL A 194 -13.64 3.68 5.34
N ALA A 195 -13.00 4.26 6.36
CA ALA A 195 -13.53 5.38 7.13
C ALA A 195 -13.49 6.73 6.38
N GLN A 196 -12.91 6.79 5.19
CA GLN A 196 -12.77 8.03 4.44
C GLN A 196 -14.14 8.66 4.09
N PRO A 197 -14.32 9.99 4.25
CA PRO A 197 -15.63 10.62 4.09
C PRO A 197 -16.33 10.40 2.74
N ASN A 198 -15.60 10.48 1.63
CA ASN A 198 -16.18 10.29 0.29
C ASN A 198 -16.72 8.86 0.12
N ILE A 199 -15.98 7.85 0.60
CA ILE A 199 -16.43 6.46 0.62
C ILE A 199 -17.67 6.30 1.50
N GLN A 200 -17.66 6.85 2.72
CA GLN A 200 -18.79 6.76 3.64
C GLN A 200 -20.06 7.44 3.09
N ILE A 201 -19.91 8.56 2.39
CA ILE A 201 -21.03 9.23 1.70
C ILE A 201 -21.61 8.29 0.64
N VAL A 202 -20.79 7.75 -0.26
CA VAL A 202 -21.26 6.84 -1.32
C VAL A 202 -21.88 5.57 -0.74
N LEU A 203 -21.29 4.99 0.29
CA LEU A 203 -21.83 3.81 0.97
C LEU A 203 -23.16 4.09 1.66
N LYS A 204 -23.32 5.26 2.27
CA LYS A 204 -24.60 5.69 2.85
C LYS A 204 -25.66 5.84 1.77
N GLU A 205 -25.32 6.41 0.61
CA GLU A 205 -26.27 6.50 -0.50
C GLU A 205 -26.67 5.12 -1.02
N PHE A 206 -25.68 4.23 -1.17
CA PHE A 206 -25.89 2.84 -1.57
C PHE A 206 -26.79 2.09 -0.59
N TRP A 207 -26.56 2.25 0.72
CA TRP A 207 -27.35 1.62 1.78
C TRP A 207 -28.79 2.14 1.85
N ILE A 208 -28.98 3.45 1.68
CA ILE A 208 -30.32 4.07 1.71
C ILE A 208 -31.12 3.69 0.46
N GLY A 209 -30.45 3.47 -0.68
CA GLY A 209 -31.08 3.14 -1.95
C GLY A 209 -32.15 4.17 -2.33
N ASN A 210 -33.31 3.68 -2.79
CA ASN A 210 -34.44 4.51 -3.20
C ASN A 210 -35.30 5.02 -2.03
N TYR A 211 -34.89 4.78 -0.78
CA TYR A 211 -35.70 5.10 0.39
C TYR A 211 -35.49 6.55 0.86
N TYR A 212 -36.01 7.50 0.08
CA TYR A 212 -35.88 8.94 0.31
C TYR A 212 -36.38 9.37 1.70
N SER A 213 -37.48 8.79 2.18
CA SER A 213 -38.08 9.10 3.47
C SER A 213 -37.10 8.91 4.64
N TRP A 214 -36.16 7.96 4.55
CA TRP A 214 -35.14 7.76 5.59
C TRP A 214 -34.17 8.94 5.71
N ARG A 215 -33.92 9.70 4.64
CA ARG A 215 -33.06 10.89 4.72
C ARG A 215 -33.69 11.98 5.61
N VAL A 216 -35.01 12.11 5.58
CA VAL A 216 -35.76 13.21 6.21
C VAL A 216 -36.29 12.86 7.62
N MET A 217 -36.39 11.58 7.96
CA MET A 217 -36.92 11.16 9.27
C MET A 217 -36.05 11.59 10.46
N SER A 218 -36.72 12.06 11.52
CA SER A 218 -36.09 12.33 12.82
C SER A 218 -35.58 11.05 13.47
N THR A 219 -34.59 11.17 14.35
CA THR A 219 -33.90 10.04 14.99
C THR A 219 -34.87 9.10 15.72
N MET A 220 -35.87 9.63 16.40
CA MET A 220 -36.91 8.83 17.07
C MET A 220 -37.76 8.03 16.07
N LYS A 221 -38.16 8.64 14.94
CA LYS A 221 -38.93 7.93 13.91
C LYS A 221 -38.10 6.83 13.24
N LYS A 222 -36.79 7.04 13.04
CA LYS A 222 -35.87 6.01 12.50
C LYS A 222 -35.75 4.79 13.41
N ALA A 223 -35.71 5.00 14.73
CA ALA A 223 -35.61 3.91 15.70
C ALA A 223 -36.88 3.05 15.76
N VAL A 224 -38.05 3.68 15.60
CA VAL A 224 -39.36 3.02 15.68
C VAL A 224 -39.78 2.38 14.35
N HIS A 225 -39.22 2.83 13.22
CA HIS A 225 -39.58 2.37 11.88
C HIS A 225 -39.42 0.85 11.63
N PRO A 226 -38.31 0.19 12.02
CA PRO A 226 -38.12 -1.25 11.79
C PRO A 226 -39.16 -2.11 12.53
N ILE A 227 -39.68 -1.61 13.65
CA ILE A 227 -40.64 -2.34 14.49
C ILE A 227 -42.02 -2.40 13.81
N HIS A 228 -42.40 -1.36 13.05
CA HIS A 228 -43.70 -1.29 12.38
C HIS A 228 -43.72 -1.91 10.98
N THR A 229 -42.59 -2.02 10.28
CA THR A 229 -42.53 -2.51 8.89
C THR A 229 -42.25 -4.01 8.76
N ASN A 230 -41.68 -4.66 9.79
CA ASN A 230 -41.24 -6.05 9.75
C ASN A 230 -42.32 -7.09 9.36
N PRO A 231 -43.59 -7.03 9.84
CA PRO A 231 -44.55 -8.10 9.53
C PRO A 231 -45.07 -8.10 8.08
N ARG A 232 -44.83 -7.04 7.28
CA ARG A 232 -45.35 -6.95 5.90
C ARG A 232 -44.31 -7.28 4.83
N CYS A 233 -43.02 -7.09 5.10
CA CYS A 233 -41.96 -7.27 4.12
C CYS A 233 -41.56 -8.75 3.92
N CYS A 234 -41.69 -9.63 4.92
CA CYS A 234 -41.29 -11.03 4.76
C CYS A 234 -42.15 -11.83 3.76
N HIS A 235 -43.36 -11.38 3.45
CA HIS A 235 -44.26 -12.07 2.53
C HIS A 235 -44.08 -11.70 1.05
N THR A 236 -43.29 -10.67 0.74
CA THR A 236 -43.17 -10.13 -0.62
C THR A 236 -41.90 -10.54 -1.38
N TYR A 237 -40.95 -11.24 -0.73
CA TYR A 237 -39.69 -11.66 -1.37
C TYR A 237 -39.65 -13.17 -1.72
N THR A 238 -40.77 -13.89 -1.61
CA THR A 238 -40.88 -15.34 -1.91
C THR A 238 -41.52 -15.67 -3.26
N THR A 239 -41.53 -14.74 -4.21
CA THR A 239 -41.95 -14.96 -5.61
C THR A 239 -40.91 -14.38 -6.54
#